data_AF-A0A6P8HBU5-F1
#
_entry.id   AF-A0A6P8HBU5-F1
#
_cell.length_a   1.000
_cell.length_b   1.000
_cell.length_c   1.000
_cell.angle_alpha   90.00
_cell.angle_beta   90.00
_cell.angle_gamma   90.00
#
_symmetry.space_group_name_H-M   'P 1'
#
loop_
_entity.id
_entity.type
_entity.pdbx_description
1 polymer ?
#
loop_
_entity_poly.entity_id
_entity_poly.type
_entity_poly.pdbx_seq_one_letter_code
_entity_poly.pdbx_strand_id
1 'polypeptide(L)'
;MDAVIAVEPDLNAIINEYLHFLGYEKTCATLSEELRVLGKPEITSGTPLRNDSQISEMQTQALIAFDNGKYQDFFPIWNNQVPSSVQNMASTCQKLEFNLHIYFAVYPITNGRHNKLELERSMRVFKSYLENKGSGLSQTTEFLPFYALPFVPDPTTHPSFKPIFTVSIYTVPIRLFTFNTLTYFLVH
;
A
#
# COMPACT_ATOMS: atom_id res chain seq x y z
N MET A 1 9.07 -3.87 -34.15
CA MET A 1 7.68 -4.25 -33.80
C MET A 1 7.66 -5.31 -32.69
N ASP A 2 8.84 -5.80 -32.27
CA ASP A 2 9.04 -6.93 -31.36
C ASP A 2 9.06 -6.61 -29.86
N ALA A 3 9.17 -5.35 -29.45
CA ALA A 3 9.24 -5.00 -28.03
C ALA A 3 7.88 -5.11 -27.30
N VAL A 4 6.76 -4.95 -28.02
CA VAL A 4 5.41 -4.99 -27.43
C VAL A 4 4.95 -6.42 -27.15
N ILE A 5 5.38 -7.38 -27.99
CA ILE A 5 5.02 -8.79 -27.86
C ILE A 5 5.74 -9.45 -26.67
N ALA A 6 6.93 -8.96 -26.33
CA ALA A 6 7.70 -9.47 -25.18
C ALA A 6 7.10 -9.09 -23.81
N VAL A 7 6.38 -7.96 -23.73
CA VAL A 7 5.82 -7.43 -22.46
C VAL A 7 4.37 -7.88 -22.24
N GLU A 8 3.70 -8.34 -23.29
CA GLU A 8 2.33 -8.84 -23.24
C GLU A 8 2.10 -9.99 -22.23
N PRO A 9 2.97 -11.01 -22.10
CA PRO A 9 2.78 -12.07 -21.09
C PRO A 9 2.93 -11.54 -19.66
N ASP A 10 3.91 -10.67 -19.41
CA ASP A 10 4.12 -10.07 -18.08
C ASP A 10 2.94 -9.16 -17.70
N LEU A 11 2.41 -8.40 -18.67
CA LEU A 11 1.25 -7.56 -18.46
C LEU A 11 -0.01 -8.38 -18.14
N ASN A 12 -0.24 -9.48 -18.86
CA ASN A 12 -1.35 -10.38 -18.59
C ASN A 12 -1.22 -11.04 -17.20
N ALA A 13 -0.01 -11.35 -16.76
CA ALA A 13 0.24 -11.86 -15.41
C ALA A 13 -0.13 -10.83 -14.33
N ILE A 14 0.31 -9.57 -14.49
CA ILE A 14 -0.02 -8.47 -13.57
C ILE A 14 -1.53 -8.21 -13.52
N ILE A 15 -2.20 -8.22 -14.68
CA ILE A 15 -3.66 -8.04 -14.75
C ILE A 15 -4.38 -9.19 -14.04
N ASN A 16 -3.91 -10.42 -14.21
CA ASN A 16 -4.52 -11.58 -13.58
C ASN A 16 -4.34 -11.57 -12.06
N GLU A 17 -3.14 -11.20 -11.58
CA GLU A 17 -2.86 -11.02 -10.16
C GLU A 17 -3.75 -9.93 -9.55
N TYR A 18 -3.95 -8.81 -10.26
CA TYR A 18 -4.86 -7.74 -9.85
C TYR A 18 -6.33 -8.21 -9.75
N LEU A 19 -6.82 -8.95 -10.75
CA LEU A 19 -8.19 -9.47 -10.77
C LEU A 19 -8.43 -10.50 -9.67
N HIS A 20 -7.47 -11.39 -9.45
CA HIS A 20 -7.50 -12.36 -8.36
C HIS A 20 -7.48 -11.66 -7.00
N PHE A 21 -6.66 -10.63 -6.84
CA PHE A 21 -6.59 -9.82 -5.62
C PHE A 21 -7.92 -9.14 -5.27
N LEU A 22 -8.65 -8.65 -6.28
CA LEU A 22 -9.98 -8.04 -6.07
C LEU A 22 -11.10 -9.07 -5.83
N GLY A 23 -10.80 -10.37 -5.86
CA GLY A 23 -11.77 -11.44 -5.72
C GLY A 23 -12.69 -11.57 -6.94
N TYR A 24 -12.28 -11.05 -8.10
CA TYR A 24 -13.05 -11.14 -9.35
C TYR A 24 -12.80 -12.49 -10.03
N GLU A 25 -13.14 -13.59 -9.34
CA GLU A 25 -12.89 -14.95 -9.84
C GLU A 25 -13.55 -15.22 -11.20
N LYS A 26 -14.76 -14.69 -11.41
CA LYS A 26 -15.44 -14.79 -12.71
C LYS A 26 -14.64 -14.12 -13.82
N THR A 27 -14.10 -12.94 -13.56
CA THR A 27 -13.32 -12.17 -14.54
C THR A 27 -11.95 -12.79 -14.79
N CYS A 28 -11.32 -13.34 -13.74
CA CYS A 28 -10.08 -14.12 -13.82
C CYS A 28 -10.25 -15.37 -14.70
N ALA A 29 -11.36 -16.11 -14.50
CA ALA A 29 -11.70 -17.28 -15.30
C ALA A 29 -11.97 -16.90 -16.77
N THR A 30 -12.74 -15.84 -17.01
CA THR A 30 -13.01 -15.35 -18.37
C THR A 30 -11.74 -14.87 -19.07
N LEU A 31 -10.88 -14.11 -18.39
CA LEU A 31 -9.61 -13.63 -18.94
C LEU A 31 -8.70 -14.79 -19.33
N SER A 32 -8.59 -15.78 -18.46
CA SER A 32 -7.78 -16.98 -18.70
C SER A 32 -8.29 -17.76 -19.91
N GLU A 33 -9.62 -17.87 -20.07
CA GLU A 33 -10.23 -18.53 -21.23
C GLU A 33 -10.02 -17.74 -22.53
N GLU A 34 -10.18 -16.42 -22.51
CA GLU A 34 -9.94 -15.56 -23.68
C GLU A 34 -8.48 -15.62 -24.15
N LEU A 35 -7.52 -15.66 -23.21
CA LEU A 35 -6.11 -15.82 -23.52
C LEU A 35 -5.78 -17.19 -24.12
N ARG A 36 -6.44 -18.24 -23.62
CA ARG A 36 -6.35 -19.61 -24.18
C ARG A 36 -6.88 -19.67 -25.61
N VAL A 37 -8.02 -19.03 -25.88
CA VAL A 37 -8.62 -18.96 -27.22
C VAL A 37 -7.74 -18.18 -28.21
N LEU A 38 -7.01 -17.15 -27.73
CA LEU A 38 -6.04 -16.41 -28.54
C LEU A 38 -4.74 -17.18 -28.83
N GLY A 39 -4.57 -18.40 -28.30
CA GLY A 39 -3.36 -19.20 -28.51
C GLY A 39 -2.12 -18.67 -27.79
N LYS A 40 -2.30 -17.82 -26.77
CA LYS A 40 -1.21 -17.30 -25.96
C LYS A 40 -0.77 -18.34 -24.92
N PRO A 41 0.53 -18.37 -24.55
CA PRO A 41 1.00 -19.28 -23.52
C PRO A 41 0.17 -19.07 -22.23
N GLU A 42 -0.09 -20.17 -21.55
CA GLU A 42 -0.67 -20.18 -20.20
C GLU A 42 0.06 -19.13 -19.36
N ILE A 43 -0.66 -18.37 -18.52
CA ILE A 43 -0.06 -17.36 -17.65
C ILE A 43 0.82 -18.11 -16.64
N THR A 44 2.02 -18.51 -17.05
CA THR A 44 3.07 -18.95 -16.17
C THR A 44 3.59 -17.69 -15.53
N SER A 45 3.25 -17.51 -14.26
CA SER A 45 3.96 -16.66 -13.31
C SER A 45 5.44 -16.62 -13.70
N GLY A 46 5.87 -15.49 -14.25
CA GLY A 46 7.16 -15.34 -14.88
C GLY A 46 8.29 -15.64 -13.89
N THR A 47 9.27 -16.43 -14.35
CA THR A 47 10.62 -16.63 -13.78
C THR A 47 10.72 -17.10 -12.31
N PRO A 48 11.41 -18.22 -12.01
CA PRO A 48 11.63 -18.66 -10.64
C PRO A 48 12.64 -17.73 -9.95
N LEU A 49 12.14 -16.69 -9.28
CA LEU A 49 12.94 -15.70 -8.57
C LEU A 49 12.88 -15.99 -7.06
N ARG A 50 13.89 -16.74 -6.59
CA ARG A 50 14.44 -16.71 -5.22
C ARG A 50 13.41 -16.79 -4.07
N ASN A 51 13.13 -18.02 -3.62
CA ASN A 51 12.37 -18.34 -2.40
C ASN A 51 10.98 -17.69 -2.32
N ASP A 52 10.09 -18.04 -3.27
CA ASP A 52 8.67 -17.63 -3.29
C ASP A 52 7.97 -17.78 -1.93
N SER A 53 8.32 -18.79 -1.13
CA SER A 53 7.73 -18.98 0.20
C SER A 53 8.09 -17.86 1.19
N GLN A 54 9.35 -17.41 1.20
CA GLN A 54 9.81 -16.36 2.12
C GLN A 54 9.30 -14.99 1.69
N ILE A 55 9.26 -14.74 0.38
CA ILE A 55 8.69 -13.52 -0.21
C ILE A 55 7.19 -13.42 0.12
N SER A 56 6.43 -14.48 -0.16
CA SER A 56 5.00 -14.56 0.13
C SER A 56 4.71 -14.46 1.63
N GLU A 57 5.54 -15.08 2.48
CA GLU A 57 5.41 -14.98 3.93
C GLU A 57 5.64 -13.55 4.42
N MET A 58 6.72 -12.88 4.01
CA MET A 58 7.01 -11.51 4.45
C MET A 58 5.95 -10.52 3.98
N GLN A 59 5.47 -10.67 2.75
CA GLN A 59 4.38 -9.86 2.21
C GLN A 59 3.08 -10.11 2.98
N THR A 60 2.76 -11.37 3.25
CA THR A 60 1.58 -11.75 4.03
C THR A 60 1.66 -11.20 5.45
N GLN A 61 2.82 -11.27 6.11
CA GLN A 61 3.02 -10.67 7.43
C GLN A 61 2.85 -9.15 7.40
N ALA A 62 3.36 -8.46 6.38
CA ALA A 62 3.16 -7.03 6.22
C ALA A 62 1.67 -6.67 6.03
N LEU A 63 0.94 -7.41 5.21
CA LEU A 63 -0.50 -7.18 5.01
C LEU A 63 -1.30 -7.46 6.29
N ILE A 64 -0.98 -8.54 7.01
CA ILE A 64 -1.60 -8.84 8.30
C ILE A 64 -1.30 -7.73 9.31
N ALA A 65 -0.06 -7.24 9.38
CA ALA A 65 0.30 -6.13 10.25
C ALA A 65 -0.45 -4.83 9.87
N PHE A 66 -0.60 -4.57 8.57
CA PHE A 66 -1.38 -3.45 8.05
C PHE A 66 -2.86 -3.56 8.45
N ASP A 67 -3.51 -4.69 8.16
CA ASP A 67 -4.93 -4.92 8.44
C ASP A 67 -5.24 -4.84 9.94
N ASN A 68 -4.28 -5.21 10.79
CA ASN A 68 -4.37 -5.13 12.26
C ASN A 68 -3.85 -3.79 12.85
N GLY A 69 -3.44 -2.83 12.03
CA GLY A 69 -2.95 -1.52 12.50
C GLY A 69 -1.63 -1.58 13.28
N LYS A 70 -0.85 -2.65 13.13
CA LYS A 70 0.40 -2.87 13.86
C LYS A 70 1.56 -2.12 13.21
N TYR A 71 1.65 -0.82 13.48
CA TYR A 71 2.71 0.06 12.99
C TYR A 71 4.13 -0.51 13.21
N GLN A 72 4.39 -1.03 14.42
CA GLN A 72 5.71 -1.53 14.84
C GLN A 72 6.13 -2.80 14.11
N ASP A 73 5.18 -3.61 13.62
CA ASP A 73 5.47 -4.82 12.87
C ASP A 73 5.56 -4.51 11.36
N PHE A 74 4.76 -3.55 10.89
CA PHE A 74 4.70 -3.15 9.48
C PHE A 74 5.94 -2.38 9.00
N PHE A 75 6.31 -1.30 9.69
CA PHE A 75 7.35 -0.39 9.19
C PHE A 75 8.75 -0.98 9.12
N PRO A 76 9.18 -1.91 10.00
CA PRO A 76 10.44 -2.63 9.79
C PRO A 76 10.45 -3.43 8.50
N ILE A 77 9.35 -4.09 8.15
CA ILE A 77 9.23 -4.83 6.88
C ILE A 77 9.29 -3.84 5.72
N TRP A 78 8.50 -2.76 5.76
CA TRP A 78 8.51 -1.72 4.74
C TRP A 78 9.92 -1.13 4.50
N ASN A 79 10.62 -0.73 5.57
CA ASN A 79 11.93 -0.10 5.48
C ASN A 79 13.03 -1.06 5.02
N ASN A 80 12.91 -2.36 5.30
CA ASN A 80 13.86 -3.36 4.84
C ASN A 80 13.64 -3.72 3.37
N GLN A 81 12.41 -3.69 2.89
CA GLN A 81 12.06 -4.10 1.53
C GLN A 81 12.16 -2.96 0.52
N VAL A 82 11.76 -1.74 0.88
CA VAL A 82 11.81 -0.60 -0.04
C VAL A 82 13.16 0.13 0.13
N PRO A 83 14.05 0.14 -0.88
CA PRO A 83 15.35 0.79 -0.75
C PRO A 83 15.24 2.29 -0.42
N SER A 84 16.10 2.79 0.46
CA SER A 84 16.14 4.21 0.85
C SER A 84 16.33 5.16 -0.33
N SER A 85 16.95 4.70 -1.44
CA SER A 85 17.08 5.46 -2.68
C SER A 85 15.73 5.72 -3.34
N VAL A 86 14.84 4.74 -3.38
CA VAL A 86 13.49 4.87 -3.96
C VAL A 86 12.56 5.64 -3.03
N GLN A 87 12.64 5.40 -1.72
CA GLN A 87 11.87 6.15 -0.72
C GLN A 87 12.12 7.67 -0.84
N ASN A 88 13.34 8.07 -1.23
CA ASN A 88 13.73 9.48 -1.32
C ASN A 88 13.60 10.09 -2.72
N MET A 89 13.61 9.29 -3.80
CA MET A 89 13.63 9.80 -5.18
C MET A 89 12.28 9.68 -5.90
N ALA A 90 11.44 8.70 -5.56
CA ALA A 90 10.18 8.49 -6.26
C ALA A 90 9.03 9.21 -5.53
N SER A 91 8.48 10.26 -6.16
CA SER A 91 7.36 11.03 -5.63
C SER A 91 6.15 10.16 -5.28
N THR A 92 5.90 9.09 -6.05
CA THR A 92 4.83 8.11 -5.77
C THR A 92 5.08 7.32 -4.48
N CYS A 93 6.32 6.90 -4.21
CA CYS A 93 6.66 6.17 -2.97
C CYS A 93 6.57 7.08 -1.75
N GLN A 94 7.02 8.33 -1.87
CA GLN A 94 6.89 9.32 -0.79
C GLN A 94 5.42 9.59 -0.46
N LYS A 95 4.56 9.75 -1.48
CA LYS A 95 3.11 9.89 -1.29
C LYS A 95 2.50 8.66 -0.63
N LEU A 96 2.92 7.46 -1.02
CA LEU A 96 2.43 6.21 -0.43
C LEU A 96 2.86 6.08 1.04
N GLU A 97 4.13 6.34 1.35
CA GLU A 97 4.63 6.34 2.73
C GLU A 97 3.89 7.37 3.60
N PHE A 98 3.60 8.55 3.07
CA PHE A 98 2.81 9.55 3.78
C PHE A 98 1.39 9.08 4.07
N ASN A 99 0.71 8.50 3.07
CA ASN A 99 -0.64 7.93 3.25
C ASN A 99 -0.64 6.74 4.23
N LEU A 100 0.40 5.91 4.25
CA LEU A 100 0.59 4.86 5.25
C LEU A 100 0.67 5.45 6.66
N HIS A 101 1.45 6.51 6.85
CA HIS A 101 1.55 7.18 8.14
C HIS A 101 0.21 7.80 8.58
N ILE A 102 -0.57 8.39 7.66
CA ILE A 102 -1.94 8.87 7.96
C ILE A 102 -2.81 7.69 8.40
N TYR A 103 -2.81 6.60 7.63
CA TYR A 103 -3.61 5.41 7.92
C TYR A 103 -3.35 4.88 9.34
N PHE A 104 -2.09 4.67 9.72
CA PHE A 104 -1.76 4.22 11.07
C PHE A 104 -2.06 5.27 12.15
N ALA A 105 -2.01 6.57 11.82
CA ALA A 105 -2.40 7.63 12.75
C ALA A 105 -3.89 7.55 13.10
N VAL A 106 -4.75 7.30 12.10
CA VAL A 106 -6.21 7.26 12.26
C VAL A 106 -6.78 5.88 12.54
N TYR A 107 -5.98 4.81 12.42
CA TYR A 107 -6.42 3.43 12.68
C TYR A 107 -7.15 3.25 14.03
N PRO A 108 -6.70 3.86 15.16
CA PRO A 108 -7.42 3.74 16.42
C PRO A 108 -8.83 4.36 16.43
N ILE A 109 -9.12 5.25 15.48
CA ILE A 109 -10.43 5.88 15.27
C ILE A 109 -11.30 5.03 14.34
N THR A 110 -10.72 4.49 13.28
CA THR A 110 -11.47 3.82 12.21
C THR A 110 -11.74 2.35 12.50
N ASN A 111 -10.81 1.68 13.18
CA ASN A 111 -10.83 0.24 13.45
C ASN A 111 -10.59 -0.09 14.94
N GLY A 112 -10.02 0.85 15.70
CA GLY A 112 -9.83 0.74 17.13
C GLY A 112 -11.09 1.07 17.93
N ARG A 113 -11.22 0.49 19.12
CA ARG A 113 -12.34 0.68 20.08
C ARG A 113 -12.39 2.10 20.69
N HIS A 114 -12.00 3.15 19.95
CA HIS A 114 -11.81 4.51 20.44
C HIS A 114 -10.84 4.59 21.65
N ASN A 115 -9.72 3.87 21.56
CA ASN A 115 -8.71 3.88 22.61
C ASN A 115 -7.90 5.19 22.56
N LYS A 116 -8.22 6.12 23.46
CA LYS A 116 -7.57 7.44 23.54
C LYS A 116 -6.05 7.36 23.68
N LEU A 117 -5.52 6.44 24.48
CA LEU A 117 -4.07 6.30 24.70
C LEU A 117 -3.34 5.83 23.43
N GLU A 118 -4.00 4.98 22.65
CA GLU A 118 -3.48 4.46 21.39
C GLU A 118 -3.51 5.53 20.31
N LEU A 119 -4.58 6.32 20.24
CA LEU A 119 -4.68 7.50 19.38
C LEU A 119 -3.61 8.55 19.71
N GLU A 120 -3.41 8.88 20.99
CA GLU A 120 -2.34 9.81 21.38
C GLU A 120 -0.94 9.28 21.00
N ARG A 121 -0.72 7.96 21.11
CA ARG A 121 0.52 7.33 20.67
C ARG A 121 0.68 7.42 19.15
N SER A 122 -0.33 7.06 18.37
CA SER A 122 -0.27 7.08 16.90
C SER A 122 -0.08 8.51 16.37
N MET A 123 -0.75 9.50 16.97
CA MET A 123 -0.57 10.91 16.61
C MET A 123 0.83 11.45 16.95
N ARG A 124 1.43 11.03 18.07
CA ARG A 124 2.84 11.36 18.38
C ARG A 124 3.81 10.77 17.35
N VAL A 125 3.60 9.53 16.94
CA VAL A 125 4.41 8.88 15.90
C VAL A 125 4.27 9.65 14.59
N PHE A 126 3.04 9.99 14.18
CA PHE A 126 2.81 10.75 12.96
C PHE A 126 3.43 12.14 13.02
N LYS A 127 3.32 12.85 14.15
CA LYS A 127 3.99 14.14 14.36
C LYS A 127 5.51 14.04 14.14
N SER A 128 6.15 13.04 14.76
CA SER A 128 7.59 12.83 14.60
C SER A 128 7.97 12.56 13.14
N TYR A 129 7.14 11.83 12.40
CA TYR A 129 7.34 11.63 10.96
C TYR A 129 7.27 12.96 10.17
N LEU A 130 6.25 13.80 10.42
CA LEU A 130 6.08 15.10 9.75
C LEU A 130 7.28 16.04 9.98
N GLU A 131 7.85 16.03 11.18
CA GLU A 131 9.00 16.86 11.56
C GLU A 131 10.32 16.38 10.92
N ASN A 132 10.38 15.13 10.48
CA ASN A 132 11.57 14.52 9.88
C ASN A 132 11.35 14.25 8.38
N LYS A 133 11.13 12.98 8.01
CA LYS A 133 10.99 12.51 6.62
C LYS A 133 9.82 13.15 5.88
N GLY A 134 8.72 13.45 6.58
CA GLY A 134 7.52 14.00 5.99
C GLY A 134 7.62 15.49 5.64
N SER A 135 8.64 16.22 6.10
CA SER A 135 8.71 17.70 5.97
C SER A 135 8.66 18.19 4.51
N GLY A 136 9.27 17.46 3.59
CA GLY A 136 9.36 17.82 2.17
C GLY A 136 8.02 17.81 1.43
N LEU A 137 7.03 17.07 1.93
CA LEU A 137 5.70 16.97 1.32
C LEU A 137 4.77 18.15 1.68
N SER A 138 5.25 19.10 2.49
CA SER A 138 4.48 20.30 2.89
C SER A 138 4.15 21.22 1.72
N GLN A 139 4.90 21.09 0.62
CA GLN A 139 4.64 21.80 -0.64
C GLN A 139 3.57 21.13 -1.51
N THR A 140 3.10 19.93 -1.15
CA THR A 140 2.04 19.21 -1.87
C THR A 140 0.68 19.64 -1.31
N THR A 141 -0.10 20.35 -2.10
CA THR A 141 -1.40 20.91 -1.70
C THR A 141 -2.39 19.86 -1.19
N GLU A 142 -2.32 18.63 -1.72
CA GLU A 142 -3.13 17.49 -1.29
C GLU A 142 -2.88 17.09 0.17
N PHE A 143 -1.64 17.25 0.67
CA PHE A 143 -1.27 16.79 2.01
C PHE A 143 -1.25 17.87 3.08
N LEU A 144 -1.24 19.13 2.65
CA LEU A 144 -1.16 20.29 3.55
C LEU A 144 -2.16 20.23 4.72
N PRO A 145 -3.43 19.83 4.55
CA PRO A 145 -4.38 19.72 5.67
C PRO A 145 -3.93 18.74 6.76
N PHE A 146 -3.22 17.67 6.40
CA PHE A 146 -2.84 16.61 7.34
C PHE A 146 -1.65 16.99 8.25
N TYR A 147 -0.94 18.08 7.96
CA TYR A 147 0.08 18.60 8.89
C TYR A 147 -0.53 19.13 10.18
N ALA A 148 -1.78 19.56 10.15
CA ALA A 148 -2.51 19.97 11.34
C ALA A 148 -3.03 18.78 12.17
N LEU A 149 -3.11 17.57 11.58
CA LEU A 149 -3.80 16.42 12.16
C LEU A 149 -3.32 16.06 13.59
N PRO A 150 -2.01 16.00 13.90
CA PRO A 150 -1.56 15.68 15.26
C PRO A 150 -1.86 16.75 16.32
N PHE A 151 -2.23 17.96 15.88
CA PHE A 151 -2.45 19.12 16.75
C PHE A 151 -3.95 19.36 16.99
N VAL A 152 -4.84 18.69 16.25
CA VAL A 152 -6.29 18.81 16.45
C VAL A 152 -6.72 17.92 17.63
N PRO A 153 -7.32 18.48 18.69
CA PRO A 153 -7.72 17.71 19.87
C PRO A 153 -8.72 16.58 19.56
N ASP A 154 -9.63 16.82 18.61
CA ASP A 154 -10.55 15.82 18.09
C ASP A 154 -10.62 15.91 16.56
N PRO A 155 -9.81 15.11 15.83
CA PRO A 155 -9.74 15.18 14.38
C PRO A 155 -11.02 14.67 13.70
N THR A 156 -11.89 13.93 14.41
CA THR A 156 -13.13 13.38 13.82
C THR A 156 -14.19 14.43 13.52
N THR A 157 -14.13 15.56 14.23
CA THR A 157 -15.06 16.69 14.08
C THR A 157 -14.70 17.61 12.91
N HIS A 158 -13.48 17.50 12.39
CA HIS A 158 -12.97 18.43 11.40
C HIS A 158 -13.34 17.98 9.96
N PRO A 159 -14.03 18.81 9.16
CA PRO A 159 -14.57 18.41 7.87
C PRO A 159 -13.50 17.96 6.86
N SER A 160 -12.30 18.55 6.91
CA SER A 160 -11.20 18.19 6.01
C SER A 160 -10.66 16.77 6.21
N PHE A 161 -10.95 16.12 7.35
CA PHE A 161 -10.47 14.77 7.67
C PHE A 161 -11.55 13.70 7.48
N LYS A 162 -12.79 14.07 7.13
CA LYS A 162 -13.85 13.09 6.87
C LYS A 162 -13.47 11.96 5.89
N PRO A 163 -12.75 12.25 4.77
CA PRO A 163 -12.39 11.19 3.82
C PRO A 163 -11.51 10.10 4.43
N ILE A 164 -10.56 10.47 5.30
CA ILE A 164 -9.60 9.52 5.87
C ILE A 164 -10.19 8.62 6.97
N PHE A 165 -11.38 8.96 7.49
CA PHE A 165 -12.11 8.11 8.43
C PHE A 165 -13.04 7.10 7.74
N THR A 166 -13.22 7.20 6.42
CA THR A 166 -14.07 6.28 5.68
C THR A 166 -13.25 5.07 5.23
N VAL A 167 -13.20 4.04 6.09
CA VAL A 167 -12.32 2.84 5.98
C VAL A 167 -12.23 2.30 4.56
N SER A 168 -13.34 1.99 3.90
CA SER A 168 -13.31 1.32 2.59
C SER A 168 -12.75 2.19 1.47
N ILE A 169 -12.96 3.50 1.51
CA ILE A 169 -12.51 4.41 0.44
C ILE A 169 -11.01 4.70 0.57
N TYR A 170 -10.52 4.84 1.80
CA TYR A 170 -9.14 5.22 2.07
C TYR A 170 -8.20 4.01 2.18
N THR A 171 -8.66 2.90 2.77
CA THR A 171 -7.80 1.74 3.08
C THR A 171 -7.52 0.87 1.85
N VAL A 172 -8.51 0.67 0.96
CA VAL A 172 -8.38 -0.23 -0.19
C VAL A 172 -7.28 0.21 -1.16
N PRO A 173 -7.21 1.49 -1.59
CA PRO A 173 -6.13 1.95 -2.45
C PRO A 173 -4.77 1.81 -1.78
N ILE A 174 -4.63 2.24 -0.52
CA ILE A 174 -3.35 2.19 0.21
C ILE A 174 -2.86 0.75 0.32
N ARG A 175 -3.73 -0.17 0.72
CA ARG A 175 -3.41 -1.60 0.82
C ARG A 175 -2.94 -2.18 -0.51
N LEU A 176 -3.61 -1.84 -1.61
CA LEU A 176 -3.24 -2.27 -2.96
C LEU A 176 -1.88 -1.70 -3.37
N PHE A 177 -1.64 -0.41 -3.16
CA PHE A 177 -0.37 0.22 -3.50
C PHE A 177 0.78 -0.36 -2.67
N THR A 178 0.55 -0.64 -1.38
CA THR A 178 1.51 -1.34 -0.52
C THR A 178 1.80 -2.75 -1.03
N PHE A 179 0.77 -3.51 -1.37
CA PHE A 179 0.93 -4.85 -1.94
C PHE A 179 1.81 -4.83 -3.20
N ASN A 180 1.45 -4.01 -4.19
CA ASN A 180 2.19 -3.90 -5.45
C ASN A 180 3.64 -3.42 -5.23
N THR A 181 3.84 -2.46 -4.32
CA THR A 181 5.19 -1.97 -4.01
C THR A 181 6.04 -3.08 -3.39
N LEU A 182 5.48 -3.84 -2.44
CA LEU A 182 6.18 -4.96 -1.83
C LEU A 182 6.43 -6.09 -2.83
N THR A 183 5.46 -6.46 -3.68
CA THR A 183 5.66 -7.46 -4.74
C THR A 183 6.81 -7.05 -5.65
N TYR A 184 6.81 -5.79 -6.12
CA TYR A 184 7.83 -5.28 -7.03
C TYR A 184 9.24 -5.41 -6.44
N PHE A 185 9.45 -4.95 -5.21
CA PHE A 185 10.76 -4.97 -4.55
C PHE A 185 11.17 -6.33 -3.96
N LEU A 186 10.22 -7.23 -3.74
CA LEU A 186 10.54 -8.60 -3.30
C LEU A 186 10.93 -9.50 -4.48
N VAL A 187 10.36 -9.26 -5.66
CA VAL A 187 10.62 -10.06 -6.87
C VAL A 187 11.84 -9.57 -7.66
N HIS A 188 12.22 -8.29 -7.54
CA HIS A 188 13.32 -7.65 -8.31
C HIS A 188 14.42 -7.11 -7.39
#